data_AF-A0A2P4Q135-F1
#
_entry.id   AF-A0A2P4Q135-F1
#
_cell.length_a   1.000
_cell.length_b   1.000
_cell.length_c   1.000
_cell.angle_alpha   90.00
_cell.angle_beta   90.00
_cell.angle_gamma   90.00
#
_symmetry.space_group_name_H-M   'P 1'
#
loop_
_entity.id
_entity.type
_entity.pdbx_description
1 polymer ?
#
loop_
_entity_poly.entity_id
_entity_poly.type
_entity_poly.pdbx_seq_one_letter_code
_entity_poly.pdbx_strand_id
1 'polypeptide(L)'
;LKDSALMIVPFARFLPLINEIENFFNEIIELVEAAEYNQRTCEILKNRVNIAELAVRDLRDKKKDREDFFNKINYIRLQELSTIIKQIKKFISEISLMKTLIKYLKEKSVEKIFKKLCMEFDSCINLLSFSFNVEIADELEQLKSDQDDLFKYLQGMVAGIDDNDCFTDSSKKFFSTIIKV
;
A
#
# COMPACT_ATOMS: atom_id res chain seq x y z
N LEU A 1 20.81 -19.63 32.05
CA LEU A 1 20.75 -18.20 32.42
C LEU A 1 21.05 -17.39 31.16
N LYS A 2 20.04 -16.72 30.60
CA LYS A 2 20.12 -15.39 29.97
C LYS A 2 21.09 -15.08 28.80
N ASP A 3 21.54 -16.04 28.00
CA ASP A 3 22.50 -15.76 26.90
C ASP A 3 21.89 -15.39 25.53
N SER A 4 20.56 -15.26 25.40
CA SER A 4 19.93 -14.67 24.20
C SER A 4 19.55 -13.20 24.40
N ALA A 5 20.40 -12.44 25.09
CA ALA A 5 20.33 -10.99 25.05
C ALA A 5 20.29 -10.59 23.57
N LEU A 6 19.13 -10.09 23.15
CA LEU A 6 18.87 -9.46 21.86
C LEU A 6 20.13 -8.76 21.38
N MET A 7 20.83 -9.34 20.39
CA MET A 7 22.10 -8.79 19.90
C MET A 7 21.86 -7.33 19.54
N ILE A 8 22.46 -6.43 20.32
CA ILE A 8 22.28 -4.98 20.19
C ILE A 8 22.80 -4.59 18.81
N VAL A 9 21.99 -3.85 18.06
CA VAL A 9 22.37 -3.32 16.76
C VAL A 9 22.57 -1.82 16.93
N PRO A 10 23.73 -1.26 16.55
CA PRO A 10 23.96 0.18 16.67
C PRO A 10 22.89 0.98 15.92
N PHE A 11 22.36 2.03 16.55
CA PHE A 11 21.37 2.94 15.94
C PHE A 11 21.75 3.41 14.53
N ALA A 12 23.04 3.66 14.29
CA ALA A 12 23.54 4.09 12.98
C ALA A 12 23.19 3.11 11.84
N ARG A 13 22.95 1.82 12.13
CA ARG A 13 22.49 0.82 11.15
C ARG A 13 21.01 0.99 10.79
N PHE A 14 20.19 1.54 11.69
CA PHE A 14 18.76 1.78 11.46
C PHE A 14 18.51 3.05 10.65
N LEU A 15 19.40 4.05 10.72
CA LEU A 15 19.25 5.33 10.02
C LEU A 15 18.94 5.19 8.52
N PRO A 16 19.62 4.34 7.73
CA PRO A 16 19.27 4.15 6.33
C PRO A 16 17.83 3.66 6.11
N LEU A 17 17.32 2.76 6.96
CA LEU A 17 15.97 2.23 6.85
C LEU A 17 14.92 3.27 7.25
N ILE A 18 15.19 4.07 8.29
CA ILE A 18 14.32 5.18 8.71
C ILE A 18 14.18 6.19 7.56
N ASN A 19 15.31 6.61 6.99
CA ASN A 19 15.32 7.56 5.88
C ASN A 19 14.67 6.99 4.61
N GLU A 20 14.84 5.69 4.35
CA GLU A 20 14.19 5.00 3.22
C GLU A 20 12.67 5.01 3.37
N ILE A 21 12.15 4.72 4.56
CA ILE A 21 10.71 4.76 4.85
C ILE A 21 10.15 6.19 4.71
N GLU A 22 10.86 7.19 5.23
CA GLU A 22 10.50 8.61 5.07
C GLU A 22 10.43 9.02 3.59
N ASN A 23 11.44 8.65 2.80
CA ASN A 23 11.46 8.91 1.36
C ASN A 23 10.31 8.22 0.62
N PHE A 24 10.04 6.95 0.92
CA PHE A 24 8.91 6.25 0.32
C PHE A 24 7.57 6.88 0.68
N PHE A 25 7.41 7.39 1.90
CA PHE A 25 6.19 8.08 2.28
C PHE A 25 6.00 9.37 1.50
N ASN A 26 7.04 10.18 1.33
CA ASN A 26 6.98 11.40 0.51
C ASN A 26 6.61 11.08 -0.95
N GLU A 27 7.22 10.06 -1.55
CA GLU A 27 6.85 9.62 -2.90
C GLU A 27 5.39 9.11 -2.98
N ILE A 28 4.90 8.46 -1.92
CA ILE A 28 3.49 8.04 -1.86
C ILE A 28 2.55 9.24 -1.82
N ILE A 29 2.88 10.30 -1.07
CA ILE A 29 2.08 11.53 -1.04
C ILE A 29 1.91 12.08 -2.47
N GLU A 30 3.01 12.22 -3.21
CA GLU A 30 2.98 12.70 -4.60
C GLU A 30 2.13 11.80 -5.51
N LEU A 31 2.24 10.48 -5.36
CA LEU A 31 1.44 9.52 -6.15
C LEU A 31 -0.06 9.60 -5.85
N VAL A 32 -0.43 9.81 -4.57
CA VAL A 32 -1.83 9.93 -4.17
C VAL A 32 -2.42 11.27 -4.61
N GLU A 33 -1.66 12.37 -4.51
CA GLU A 33 -2.08 13.68 -5.02
C GLU A 33 -2.32 13.67 -6.53
N ALA A 34 -1.54 12.89 -7.29
CA ALA A 34 -1.69 12.72 -8.73
C ALA A 34 -2.72 11.64 -9.13
N ALA A 35 -3.39 10.97 -8.18
CA ALA A 35 -4.27 9.84 -8.48
C ALA A 35 -5.59 10.29 -9.14
N GLU A 36 -5.89 9.70 -10.31
CA GLU A 36 -7.15 9.92 -11.03
C GLU A 36 -8.20 8.86 -10.68
N TYR A 37 -7.75 7.66 -10.29
CA TYR A 37 -8.59 6.50 -9.99
C TYR A 37 -8.17 5.86 -8.67
N ASN A 38 -9.06 5.05 -8.10
CA ASN A 38 -8.84 4.35 -6.84
C ASN A 38 -8.41 5.29 -5.71
N GLN A 39 -8.94 6.52 -5.69
CA GLN A 39 -8.48 7.59 -4.81
C GLN A 39 -8.67 7.23 -3.34
N ARG A 40 -9.79 6.59 -2.99
CA ARG A 40 -10.06 6.18 -1.60
C ARG A 40 -9.05 5.12 -1.14
N THR A 41 -8.80 4.13 -2.00
CA THR A 41 -7.82 3.07 -1.78
C THR A 41 -6.40 3.62 -1.67
N CYS A 42 -6.02 4.55 -2.54
CA CYS A 42 -4.72 5.22 -2.49
C CYS A 42 -4.55 6.00 -1.17
N GLU A 43 -5.57 6.74 -0.75
CA GLU A 43 -5.57 7.51 0.49
C GLU A 43 -5.46 6.60 1.73
N ILE A 44 -6.18 5.48 1.76
CA ILE A 44 -6.08 4.46 2.81
C ILE A 44 -4.65 3.95 2.95
N LEU A 45 -4.03 3.56 1.84
CA LEU A 45 -2.67 3.03 1.85
C LEU A 45 -1.65 4.10 2.27
N LYS A 46 -1.82 5.35 1.84
CA LYS A 46 -1.01 6.48 2.32
C LYS A 46 -1.14 6.65 3.84
N ASN A 47 -2.35 6.63 4.39
CA ASN A 47 -2.59 6.80 5.82
C ASN A 47 -1.97 5.67 6.65
N ARG A 48 -2.00 4.44 6.16
CA ARG A 48 -1.27 3.31 6.77
C ARG A 48 0.22 3.59 6.83
N VAL A 49 0.83 3.98 5.71
CA VAL A 49 2.28 4.27 5.65
C VAL A 49 2.65 5.48 6.53
N ASN A 50 1.78 6.50 6.63
CA ASN A 50 1.97 7.63 7.53
C ASN A 50 2.16 7.18 8.99
N ILE A 51 1.36 6.20 9.46
CA ILE A 51 1.50 5.69 10.82
C ILE A 51 2.85 5.02 11.04
N ALA A 52 3.31 4.21 10.07
CA ALA A 52 4.65 3.62 10.10
C ALA A 52 5.74 4.71 10.13
N GLU A 53 5.61 5.71 9.26
CA GLU A 53 6.57 6.81 9.15
C GLU A 53 6.67 7.60 10.47
N LEU A 54 5.54 7.95 11.08
CA LEU A 54 5.50 8.63 12.38
C LEU A 54 6.17 7.80 13.47
N ALA A 55 5.94 6.49 13.49
CA ALA A 55 6.55 5.59 14.47
C ALA A 55 8.08 5.50 14.29
N VAL A 56 8.59 5.40 13.06
CA VAL A 56 10.04 5.35 12.82
C VAL A 56 10.72 6.70 13.06
N ARG A 57 10.01 7.81 12.83
CA ARG A 57 10.47 9.15 13.20
C ARG A 57 10.60 9.29 14.71
N ASP A 58 9.62 8.79 15.47
CA ASP A 58 9.67 8.77 16.94
C ASP A 58 10.87 7.95 17.47
N LEU A 59 11.22 6.84 16.82
CA LEU A 59 12.43 6.07 17.16
C LEU A 59 13.72 6.90 16.97
N ARG A 60 13.77 7.74 15.93
CA ARG A 60 14.91 8.63 15.69
C ARG A 60 14.98 9.74 16.73
N ASP A 61 13.85 10.38 17.02
CA ASP A 61 13.79 11.56 17.90
C ASP A 61 13.96 11.18 19.38
N LYS A 62 13.41 10.03 19.78
CA LYS A 62 13.45 9.51 21.17
C LYS A 62 14.39 8.32 21.33
N LYS A 63 15.48 8.27 20.57
CA LYS A 63 16.41 7.12 20.55
C LYS A 63 16.92 6.68 21.94
N LYS A 64 17.07 7.62 22.89
CA LYS A 64 17.53 7.32 24.26
C LYS A 64 16.44 6.64 25.09
N ASP A 65 15.17 6.95 24.83
CA ASP A 65 14.03 6.39 25.54
C ASP A 65 13.59 5.04 24.92
N ARG A 66 14.13 4.71 23.75
CA ARG A 66 13.77 3.52 22.93
C ARG A 66 14.97 2.61 22.69
N GLU A 67 15.95 2.59 23.60
CA GLU A 67 17.20 1.83 23.44
C GLU A 67 16.95 0.32 23.26
N ASP A 68 15.94 -0.22 23.92
CA ASP A 68 15.50 -1.61 23.84
C ASP A 68 15.01 -2.02 22.44
N PHE A 69 14.53 -1.05 21.66
CA PHE A 69 14.11 -1.28 20.29
C PHE A 69 15.28 -1.67 19.37
N PHE A 70 16.51 -1.19 19.65
CA PHE A 70 17.65 -1.33 18.73
C PHE A 70 18.36 -2.68 18.87
N ASN A 71 17.63 -3.72 18.50
CA ASN A 71 18.10 -5.10 18.50
C ASN A 71 17.97 -5.76 17.11
N LYS A 72 18.61 -6.91 16.95
CA LYS A 72 18.62 -7.67 15.70
C LYS A 72 17.24 -8.07 15.19
N ILE A 73 16.29 -8.40 16.08
CA ILE A 73 14.94 -8.80 15.67
C ILE A 73 14.23 -7.60 15.05
N ASN A 74 14.18 -6.48 15.76
CA ASN A 74 13.53 -5.27 15.27
C ASN A 74 14.21 -4.67 14.05
N TYR A 75 15.53 -4.82 13.93
CA TYR A 75 16.24 -4.47 12.71
C TYR A 75 15.69 -5.22 11.49
N ILE A 76 15.56 -6.55 11.59
CA ILE A 76 15.00 -7.38 10.51
C ILE A 76 13.54 -6.98 10.23
N ARG A 77 12.73 -6.78 11.28
CA ARG A 77 11.33 -6.35 11.11
C ARG A 77 11.21 -4.99 10.43
N LEU A 78 12.12 -4.06 10.72
CA LEU A 78 12.13 -2.77 10.03
C LEU A 78 12.52 -2.89 8.55
N GLN A 79 13.39 -3.84 8.19
CA GLN A 79 13.69 -4.17 6.78
C GLN A 79 12.46 -4.76 6.07
N GLU A 80 11.72 -5.64 6.75
CA GLU A 80 10.45 -6.19 6.25
C GLU A 80 9.42 -5.06 6.03
N LEU A 81 9.26 -4.16 7.00
CA LEU A 81 8.37 -3.01 6.90
C LEU A 81 8.73 -2.11 5.70
N SER A 82 10.01 -1.76 5.54
CA SER A 82 10.47 -0.97 4.37
C SER A 82 10.13 -1.69 3.05
N THR A 83 10.32 -3.01 3.00
CA THR A 83 9.98 -3.81 1.82
C THR A 83 8.48 -3.79 1.51
N ILE A 84 7.62 -3.90 2.53
CA ILE A 84 6.17 -3.84 2.38
C ILE A 84 5.74 -2.43 1.92
N ILE A 85 6.28 -1.36 2.52
CA ILE A 85 5.99 0.03 2.13
C ILE A 85 6.39 0.27 0.67
N LYS A 86 7.53 -0.25 0.23
CA LYS A 86 7.94 -0.19 -1.18
C LYS A 86 6.94 -0.88 -2.11
N GLN A 87 6.37 -2.02 -1.69
CA GLN A 87 5.34 -2.70 -2.47
C GLN A 87 4.02 -1.94 -2.48
N ILE A 88 3.63 -1.31 -1.36
CA ILE A 88 2.48 -0.41 -1.28
C ILE A 88 2.66 0.76 -2.24
N LYS A 89 3.81 1.45 -2.23
CA LYS A 89 4.12 2.53 -3.17
C LYS A 89 3.95 2.08 -4.62
N LYS A 90 4.53 0.92 -4.97
CA LYS A 90 4.39 0.35 -6.31
C LYS A 90 2.93 0.08 -6.65
N PHE A 91 2.18 -0.52 -5.75
CA PHE A 91 0.77 -0.81 -5.96
C PHE A 91 -0.06 0.45 -6.20
N ILE A 92 0.13 1.50 -5.38
CA ILE A 92 -0.49 2.82 -5.58
C ILE A 92 -0.19 3.33 -7.00
N SER A 93 1.08 3.33 -7.41
CA SER A 93 1.46 3.79 -8.76
C SER A 93 0.83 2.97 -9.90
N GLU A 94 0.53 1.69 -9.65
CA GLU A 94 -0.07 0.81 -10.66
C GLU A 94 -1.59 1.05 -10.77
N ILE A 95 -2.27 1.41 -9.69
CA ILE A 95 -3.73 1.58 -9.66
C ILE A 95 -4.22 3.04 -9.79
N SER A 96 -3.35 4.03 -9.62
CA SER A 96 -3.75 5.45 -9.56
C SER A 96 -4.06 6.09 -10.92
N LEU A 97 -3.53 5.53 -12.02
CA LEU A 97 -3.69 6.07 -13.38
C LEU A 97 -4.26 5.01 -14.33
N MET A 98 -5.12 5.42 -15.27
CA MET A 98 -5.79 4.49 -16.20
C MET A 98 -4.81 3.64 -17.02
N LYS A 99 -3.74 4.25 -17.54
CA LYS A 99 -2.73 3.58 -18.38
C LYS A 99 -2.07 2.39 -17.66
N THR A 100 -1.72 2.56 -16.39
CA THR A 100 -1.11 1.52 -15.56
C THR A 100 -2.15 0.54 -15.04
N LEU A 101 -3.34 1.04 -14.68
CA LEU A 101 -4.44 0.25 -14.13
C LEU A 101 -4.95 -0.79 -15.12
N ILE A 102 -5.16 -0.44 -16.40
CA ILE A 102 -5.59 -1.39 -17.44
C ILE A 102 -4.58 -2.54 -17.57
N LYS A 103 -3.28 -2.25 -17.50
CA LYS A 103 -2.24 -3.28 -17.54
C LYS A 103 -2.31 -4.15 -16.28
N TYR A 104 -2.44 -3.52 -15.12
CA TYR A 104 -2.46 -4.19 -13.83
C TYR A 104 -3.63 -5.17 -13.71
N LEU A 105 -4.84 -4.73 -14.10
CA LEU A 105 -6.06 -5.52 -14.05
C LEU A 105 -6.00 -6.78 -14.93
N LYS A 106 -5.21 -6.78 -16.01
CA LYS A 106 -5.00 -7.97 -16.85
C LYS A 106 -4.22 -9.08 -16.14
N GLU A 107 -3.37 -8.71 -15.20
CA GLU A 107 -2.38 -9.61 -14.62
C GLU A 107 -2.74 -10.00 -13.18
N LYS A 108 -3.48 -9.16 -12.46
CA LYS A 108 -3.66 -9.24 -11.01
C LYS A 108 -5.05 -8.82 -10.57
N SER A 109 -5.47 -9.37 -9.44
CA SER A 109 -6.66 -8.91 -8.69
C SER A 109 -6.26 -7.80 -7.72
N VAL A 110 -6.87 -6.62 -7.88
CA VAL A 110 -6.65 -5.45 -7.01
C VAL A 110 -7.00 -5.80 -5.56
N GLU A 111 -8.17 -6.41 -5.32
CA GLU A 111 -8.62 -6.79 -3.98
C GLU A 111 -7.66 -7.79 -3.31
N LYS A 112 -7.21 -8.81 -4.04
CA LYS A 112 -6.29 -9.81 -3.47
C LYS A 112 -4.97 -9.18 -3.06
N ILE A 113 -4.42 -8.27 -3.87
CA ILE A 113 -3.16 -7.60 -3.56
C ILE A 113 -3.35 -6.58 -2.43
N PHE A 114 -4.43 -5.81 -2.44
CA PHE A 114 -4.78 -4.90 -1.36
C PHE A 114 -4.86 -5.61 -0.01
N LYS A 115 -5.65 -6.71 0.08
CA LYS A 115 -5.77 -7.54 1.29
C LYS A 115 -4.42 -8.06 1.76
N LYS A 116 -3.63 -8.62 0.83
CA LYS A 116 -2.30 -9.16 1.15
C LYS A 116 -1.40 -8.08 1.76
N LEU A 117 -1.31 -6.91 1.11
CA LEU A 117 -0.45 -5.82 1.58
C LEU A 117 -0.89 -5.29 2.94
N CYS A 118 -2.20 -5.12 3.17
CA CYS A 118 -2.71 -4.68 4.47
C CYS A 118 -2.42 -5.70 5.58
N MET A 119 -2.63 -6.99 5.32
CA MET A 119 -2.33 -8.05 6.30
C MET A 119 -0.83 -8.16 6.62
N GLU A 120 0.04 -8.09 5.61
CA GLU A 120 1.49 -8.11 5.80
C GLU A 120 1.96 -6.87 6.57
N PHE A 121 1.41 -5.70 6.25
CA PHE A 121 1.67 -4.46 6.95
C PHE A 121 1.25 -4.52 8.43
N ASP A 122 0.01 -4.92 8.71
CA ASP A 122 -0.53 -5.00 10.07
C ASP A 122 0.24 -5.99 10.93
N SER A 123 0.60 -7.14 10.36
CA SER A 123 1.47 -8.12 11.03
C SER A 123 2.82 -7.51 11.40
N CYS A 124 3.45 -6.77 10.49
CA CYS A 124 4.74 -6.14 10.73
C CYS A 124 4.67 -5.04 11.80
N ILE A 125 3.67 -4.17 11.72
CA ILE A 125 3.38 -3.11 12.70
C ILE A 125 3.16 -3.68 14.10
N ASN A 126 2.38 -4.75 14.23
CA ASN A 126 2.14 -5.42 15.50
C ASN A 126 3.43 -6.04 16.06
N LEU A 127 4.23 -6.69 15.22
CA LEU A 127 5.52 -7.28 15.64
C LEU A 127 6.54 -6.21 16.08
N LEU A 128 6.48 -5.01 15.49
CA LEU A 128 7.27 -3.86 15.90
C LEU A 128 6.70 -3.13 17.13
N SER A 129 5.53 -3.55 17.61
CA SER A 129 4.80 -2.92 18.72
C SER A 129 4.52 -1.42 18.48
N PHE A 130 4.28 -1.05 17.23
CA PHE A 130 3.81 0.29 16.89
C PHE A 130 2.31 0.40 17.14
N SER A 131 1.85 1.56 17.59
CA SER A 131 0.42 1.78 17.83
C SER A 131 -0.30 1.97 16.49
N PHE A 132 -1.27 1.10 16.23
CA PHE A 132 -2.10 1.13 15.02
C PHE A 132 -3.48 0.59 15.37
N ASN A 133 -4.53 1.31 14.97
CA ASN A 133 -5.89 0.87 15.16
C ASN A 133 -6.70 1.22 13.90
N VAL A 134 -6.74 0.29 12.96
CA VAL A 134 -7.55 0.41 11.73
C VAL A 134 -8.16 -0.94 11.41
N GLU A 135 -9.44 -0.96 11.06
CA GLU A 135 -10.16 -2.17 10.68
C GLU A 135 -10.13 -2.37 9.16
N ILE A 136 -9.54 -3.48 8.69
CA ILE A 136 -9.45 -3.82 7.26
C ILE A 136 -10.85 -3.90 6.60
N ALA A 137 -11.90 -4.23 7.36
CA ALA A 137 -13.26 -4.35 6.84
C ALA A 137 -13.76 -3.02 6.23
N ASP A 138 -13.61 -1.93 6.97
CA ASP A 138 -14.01 -0.58 6.53
C ASP A 138 -13.26 -0.16 5.27
N GLU A 139 -11.98 -0.50 5.19
CA GLU A 139 -11.14 -0.18 4.04
C GLU A 139 -11.51 -0.99 2.79
N LEU A 140 -11.94 -2.24 2.96
CA LEU A 140 -12.44 -3.06 1.86
C LEU A 140 -13.73 -2.50 1.26
N GLU A 141 -14.57 -1.84 2.05
CA GLU A 141 -15.76 -1.14 1.54
C GLU A 141 -15.39 0.05 0.67
N GLN A 142 -14.35 0.80 1.05
CA GLN A 142 -13.84 1.90 0.22
C GLN A 142 -13.21 1.40 -1.08
N LEU A 143 -12.48 0.28 -1.04
CA LEU A 143 -11.96 -0.35 -2.25
C LEU A 143 -13.09 -0.78 -3.20
N LYS A 144 -14.16 -1.38 -2.67
CA LYS A 144 -15.34 -1.74 -3.49
C LYS A 144 -15.99 -0.52 -4.12
N SER A 145 -16.07 0.59 -3.37
CA SER A 145 -16.58 1.85 -3.88
C SER A 145 -15.74 2.37 -5.06
N ASP A 146 -14.41 2.31 -4.95
CA ASP A 146 -13.52 2.68 -6.06
C ASP A 146 -13.69 1.77 -7.30
N GLN A 147 -13.90 0.46 -7.09
CA GLN A 147 -14.19 -0.49 -8.17
C GLN A 147 -15.52 -0.20 -8.87
N ASP A 148 -16.56 0.14 -8.10
CA ASP A 148 -17.87 0.52 -8.63
C ASP A 148 -17.80 1.83 -9.44
N ASP A 149 -17.05 2.81 -8.97
CA ASP A 149 -16.84 4.08 -9.66
C ASP A 149 -16.08 3.87 -10.99
N LEU A 150 -15.03 3.05 -10.97
CA LEU A 150 -14.31 2.65 -12.18
C LEU A 150 -15.23 1.92 -13.17
N PHE A 151 -16.07 1.00 -12.68
CA PHE A 151 -17.01 0.27 -13.51
C PHE A 151 -18.01 1.19 -14.22
N LYS A 152 -18.61 2.14 -13.49
CA LYS A 152 -19.52 3.14 -14.06
C LYS A 152 -18.84 4.00 -15.11
N TYR A 153 -17.60 4.44 -14.86
CA TYR A 153 -16.83 5.21 -15.83
C TYR A 153 -16.63 4.44 -17.15
N LEU A 154 -16.22 3.17 -17.05
CA LEU A 154 -15.99 2.31 -18.21
C LEU A 154 -17.28 2.01 -18.98
N GLN A 155 -18.40 1.81 -18.30
CA GLN A 155 -19.71 1.66 -18.96
C GLN A 155 -20.10 2.92 -19.73
N GLY A 156 -19.88 4.11 -19.16
CA GLY A 156 -20.14 5.38 -19.83
C GLY A 156 -19.30 5.56 -21.10
N MET A 157 -18.03 5.17 -21.08
CA MET A 157 -17.18 5.18 -22.27
C MET A 157 -17.70 4.26 -23.39
N VAL A 158 -18.19 3.08 -23.03
CA VAL A 158 -18.71 2.09 -24.00
C VAL A 158 -20.04 2.54 -24.59
N ALA A 159 -20.94 3.12 -23.79
CA ALA A 159 -22.25 3.59 -24.26
C ALA A 159 -22.17 4.79 -25.21
N GLY A 160 -21.06 5.55 -25.17
CA GLY A 160 -20.78 6.66 -26.09
C GLY A 160 -20.15 6.23 -27.42
N ILE A 161 -19.81 4.95 -27.60
CA ILE A 161 -19.30 4.41 -28.86
C ILE A 161 -20.49 3.77 -29.60
N ASP A 162 -20.76 4.24 -30.82
CA ASP A 162 -21.86 3.76 -31.67
C ASP A 162 -21.75 2.23 -31.90
N ASP A 163 -22.86 1.50 -31.75
CA ASP A 163 -22.91 0.02 -31.66
C ASP A 163 -22.43 -0.71 -32.94
N ASN A 164 -22.08 0.01 -34.00
CA ASN A 164 -21.62 -0.55 -35.28
C ASN A 164 -20.12 -0.87 -35.35
N ASP A 165 -19.35 -0.60 -34.28
CA ASP A 165 -17.91 -0.83 -34.28
C ASP A 165 -17.52 -2.10 -33.51
N CYS A 166 -16.78 -3.02 -34.16
CA CYS A 166 -16.26 -4.29 -33.62
C CYS A 166 -15.43 -4.11 -32.33
N PHE A 167 -14.97 -2.88 -32.09
CA PHE A 167 -14.26 -2.44 -30.90
C PHE A 167 -15.14 -2.45 -29.62
N THR A 168 -16.46 -2.26 -29.75
CA THR A 168 -17.40 -2.20 -28.62
C THR A 168 -17.56 -3.57 -27.96
N ASP A 169 -17.74 -4.63 -28.74
CA ASP A 169 -17.88 -6.00 -28.23
C ASP A 169 -16.59 -6.51 -27.57
N SER A 170 -15.43 -6.17 -28.15
CA SER A 170 -14.13 -6.55 -27.57
C SER A 170 -13.88 -5.82 -26.24
N SER A 171 -14.26 -4.54 -26.13
CA SER A 171 -14.18 -3.78 -24.88
C SER A 171 -15.17 -4.28 -23.83
N LYS A 172 -16.45 -4.48 -24.20
CA LYS A 172 -17.49 -5.07 -23.32
C LYS A 172 -17.06 -6.44 -22.78
N LYS A 173 -16.47 -7.29 -23.62
CA LYS A 173 -15.95 -8.61 -23.25
C LYS A 173 -14.71 -8.52 -22.35
N PHE A 174 -13.80 -7.60 -22.64
CA PHE A 174 -12.62 -7.34 -21.79
C PHE A 174 -13.04 -6.90 -20.38
N PHE A 175 -13.91 -5.89 -20.27
CA PHE A 175 -14.36 -5.37 -18.98
C PHE A 175 -15.22 -6.38 -18.21
N SER A 176 -16.10 -7.12 -18.88
CA SER A 176 -16.89 -8.18 -18.21
C SER A 176 -16.05 -9.38 -17.73
N THR A 177 -14.88 -9.62 -18.32
CA THR A 177 -13.97 -10.71 -17.90
C THR A 177 -13.09 -10.27 -16.73
N ILE A 178 -12.65 -9.02 -16.72
CA ILE A 178 -11.78 -8.44 -15.68
C ILE A 178 -12.56 -8.15 -14.39
N ILE A 179 -13.84 -7.79 -14.50
CA ILE A 179 -14.66 -7.30 -13.36
C ILE A 179 -15.47 -8.41 -12.66
N LYS A 180 -15.47 -9.64 -13.20
CA LYS A 180 -16.14 -10.81 -12.57
C LYS A 180 -15.33 -11.52 -11.48
N VAL A 181 -14.29 -10.88 -10.90
CA VAL A 181 -13.45 -11.47 -9.84
C VAL A 181 -13.72 -10.80 -8.50
#